data_AF-A0A958RIK7-F1
#
_entry.id   AF-A0A958RIK7-F1
#
_cell.length_a   1.000
_cell.length_b   1.000
_cell.length_c   1.000
_cell.angle_alpha   90.00
_cell.angle_beta   90.00
_cell.angle_gamma   90.00
#
_symmetry.space_group_name_H-M   'P 1'
#
loop_
_entity.id
_entity.type
_entity.pdbx_description
1 polymer ?
#
loop_
_entity_poly.entity_id
_entity_poly.type
_entity_poly.pdbx_seq_one_letter_code
_entity_poly.pdbx_strand_id
1 'polypeptide(L)'
;MKKIILILAIGLLGITEAFAQVEYKIVTSIESIVPNGLGRSRIISANADRNYEDFTSEQTEEDNSRNKSKRSDIRVKDFEETKLLNFYNLGGIRFQNIAANDAVITSKINAMIEEGWELAFVTSAVESDSGSEDGKGIFITRYIFKRNKN
;
A
#
# COMPACT_ATOMS: atom_id res chain seq x y z
N MET A 1 -40.79 -11.84 -32.14
CA MET A 1 -39.95 -10.63 -32.07
C MET A 1 -39.80 -10.08 -30.65
N LYS A 2 -40.88 -9.69 -29.95
CA LYS A 2 -40.81 -9.12 -28.59
C LYS A 2 -40.07 -10.01 -27.56
N LYS A 3 -40.28 -11.34 -27.61
CA LYS A 3 -39.59 -12.30 -26.72
C LYS A 3 -38.08 -12.43 -27.00
N ILE A 4 -37.66 -12.32 -28.26
CA ILE A 4 -36.25 -12.37 -28.67
C ILE A 4 -35.52 -11.10 -28.21
N ILE A 5 -36.17 -9.94 -28.36
CA ILE A 5 -35.65 -8.65 -27.88
C ILE A 5 -35.49 -8.67 -26.35
N LEU A 6 -36.46 -9.27 -25.62
CA LEU A 6 -36.38 -9.39 -24.17
C LEU A 6 -35.23 -10.32 -23.73
N ILE A 7 -35.02 -11.44 -24.42
CA ILE A 7 -33.91 -12.36 -24.12
C ILE A 7 -32.55 -11.71 -24.42
N LEU A 8 -32.43 -10.95 -25.51
CA LEU A 8 -31.23 -10.17 -25.83
C LEU A 8 -30.95 -9.07 -24.80
N ALA A 9 -32.00 -8.39 -24.32
CA ALA A 9 -31.87 -7.38 -23.28
C ALA A 9 -31.41 -7.97 -21.94
N ILE A 10 -31.97 -9.12 -21.54
CA ILE A 10 -31.56 -9.83 -20.32
C ILE A 10 -30.14 -10.39 -20.46
N GLY A 11 -29.79 -10.91 -21.64
CA GLY A 11 -28.43 -11.36 -21.95
C GLY A 11 -27.40 -10.22 -21.87
N LEU A 12 -27.73 -9.03 -22.37
CA LEU A 12 -26.86 -7.86 -22.27
C LEU A 12 -26.63 -7.39 -20.83
N LEU A 13 -27.66 -7.47 -19.97
CA LEU A 13 -27.57 -7.08 -18.56
C LEU A 13 -26.76 -8.08 -17.72
N GLY A 14 -26.77 -9.37 -18.06
CA GLY A 14 -25.98 -10.39 -17.37
C GLY A 14 -24.46 -10.31 -17.65
N ILE A 15 -24.05 -9.66 -18.75
CA ILE A 15 -22.64 -9.51 -19.13
C ILE A 15 -21.97 -8.38 -18.31
N THR A 16 -22.70 -7.43 -17.73
CA THR A 16 -22.06 -6.31 -17.03
C THR A 16 -21.57 -6.66 -15.63
N GLU A 17 -22.21 -7.61 -14.95
CA GLU A 17 -21.85 -8.00 -13.58
C GLU A 17 -20.80 -9.12 -13.52
N ALA A 18 -20.66 -9.91 -14.59
CA ALA A 18 -19.73 -11.05 -14.64
C ALA A 18 -18.24 -10.66 -14.84
N PHE A 19 -17.93 -9.37 -15.05
CA PHE A 19 -16.59 -8.91 -15.46
C PHE A 19 -15.95 -7.86 -14.54
N ALA A 20 -16.47 -7.60 -13.34
CA ALA A 20 -15.87 -6.62 -12.42
C ALA A 20 -15.21 -7.30 -11.21
N GLN A 21 -14.15 -8.09 -11.44
CA GLN A 21 -13.27 -8.47 -10.34
C GLN A 21 -12.42 -7.24 -9.98
N VAL A 22 -12.38 -6.80 -8.72
CA VAL A 22 -11.56 -5.66 -8.31
C VAL A 22 -10.24 -6.17 -7.73
N GLU A 23 -9.13 -5.55 -8.11
CA GLU A 23 -7.84 -5.77 -7.49
C GLU A 23 -7.37 -4.53 -6.72
N TYR A 24 -6.51 -4.75 -5.71
CA TYR A 24 -5.99 -3.72 -4.83
C TYR A 24 -4.48 -3.68 -4.85
N LYS A 25 -3.92 -2.48 -4.70
CA LYS A 25 -2.48 -2.25 -4.53
C LYS A 25 -2.23 -1.26 -3.42
N ILE A 26 -1.19 -1.51 -2.62
CA ILE A 26 -0.77 -0.62 -1.54
C ILE A 26 0.54 0.06 -1.94
N VAL A 27 0.54 1.39 -1.87
CA VAL A 27 1.76 2.22 -1.92
C VAL A 27 1.95 2.80 -0.53
N THR A 28 3.17 2.70 0.02
CA THR A 28 3.45 3.15 1.39
C THR A 28 4.50 4.26 1.36
N SER A 29 4.22 5.41 1.97
CA SER A 29 5.27 6.36 2.35
C SER A 29 5.66 6.12 3.81
N ILE A 30 6.95 6.26 4.07
CA ILE A 30 7.58 6.21 5.37
C ILE A 30 8.33 7.52 5.53
N GLU A 31 7.95 8.33 6.50
CA GLU A 31 8.67 9.54 6.87
C GLU A 31 9.34 9.35 8.23
N SER A 32 10.66 9.50 8.23
CA SER A 32 11.47 9.33 9.43
C SER A 32 11.58 10.64 10.19
N ILE A 33 11.30 10.59 11.49
CA ILE A 33 11.56 11.68 12.43
C ILE A 33 12.79 11.41 13.30
N VAL A 34 13.69 10.55 12.83
CA VAL A 34 14.95 10.25 13.52
C VAL A 34 15.74 11.56 13.72
N PRO A 35 16.20 11.83 14.95
CA PRO A 35 16.97 13.02 15.28
C PRO A 35 18.20 13.18 14.38
N ASN A 36 18.66 14.42 14.25
CA ASN A 36 19.84 14.79 13.44
C ASN A 36 19.70 14.54 11.93
N GLY A 37 18.49 14.19 11.45
CA GLY A 37 18.23 14.00 10.02
C GLY A 37 18.89 12.75 9.43
N LEU A 38 19.24 11.77 10.27
CA LEU A 38 19.80 10.47 9.83
C LEU A 38 18.72 9.49 9.32
N GLY A 39 17.46 9.91 9.37
CA GLY A 39 16.32 9.15 8.90
C GLY A 39 16.38 8.79 7.41
N ARG A 40 15.66 7.72 7.04
CA ARG A 40 15.56 7.25 5.65
C ARG A 40 14.10 7.25 5.22
N SER A 41 13.60 8.43 4.86
CA SER A 41 12.23 8.57 4.38
C SER A 41 12.10 8.04 2.95
N ARG A 42 11.06 7.25 2.64
CA ARG A 42 10.88 6.53 1.36
C ARG A 42 9.42 6.37 0.97
N ILE A 43 9.14 6.29 -0.32
CA ILE A 43 7.93 5.64 -0.86
C ILE A 43 8.33 4.24 -1.31
N ILE A 44 7.53 3.24 -0.94
CA ILE A 44 7.72 1.82 -1.26
C ILE A 44 6.47 1.30 -1.96
N SER A 45 6.65 0.60 -3.08
CA SER A 45 5.60 -0.19 -3.73
C SER A 45 6.16 -1.49 -4.28
N ALA A 46 5.51 -2.61 -3.96
CA ALA A 46 5.92 -3.93 -4.44
C ALA A 46 5.56 -4.12 -5.92
N ASN A 47 6.43 -4.87 -6.63
CA ASN A 47 6.22 -5.30 -8.01
C ASN A 47 6.02 -6.82 -8.12
N ALA A 48 5.97 -7.52 -6.98
CA ALA A 48 5.79 -8.97 -6.94
C ALA A 48 4.58 -9.33 -6.08
N ASP A 49 3.86 -10.35 -6.54
CA ASP A 49 2.74 -10.93 -5.81
C ASP A 49 3.20 -12.00 -4.81
N ARG A 50 2.49 -12.09 -3.69
CA ARG A 50 2.64 -13.14 -2.68
C ARG A 50 1.26 -13.65 -2.31
N ASN A 51 1.09 -14.97 -2.29
CA ASN A 51 -0.13 -15.57 -1.75
C ASN A 51 -0.01 -15.61 -0.21
N TYR A 52 -1.02 -15.11 0.49
CA TYR A 52 -1.03 -15.13 1.96
C TYR A 52 -1.16 -16.57 2.50
N GLU A 53 -1.77 -17.48 1.73
CA GLU A 53 -1.97 -18.88 2.10
C GLU A 53 -0.64 -19.61 2.31
N ASP A 54 0.39 -19.30 1.52
CA ASP A 54 1.75 -19.86 1.65
C ASP A 54 2.38 -19.59 3.03
N PHE A 55 1.84 -18.60 3.77
CA PHE A 55 2.33 -18.15 5.06
C PHE A 55 1.28 -18.25 6.17
N THR A 56 0.14 -18.88 5.89
CA THR A 56 -0.96 -19.07 6.83
C THR A 56 -1.02 -20.52 7.27
N SER A 57 -1.31 -20.76 8.55
CA SER A 57 -1.62 -22.09 9.07
C SER A 57 -2.94 -21.99 9.80
N GLU A 58 -3.87 -22.88 9.47
CA GLU A 58 -5.09 -23.03 10.23
C GLU A 58 -4.77 -23.61 11.62
N GLN A 59 -5.60 -23.29 12.61
CA GLN A 59 -5.48 -23.81 13.96
C GLN A 59 -6.77 -24.55 14.29
N THR A 60 -6.66 -25.83 14.64
CA THR A 60 -7.78 -26.70 15.01
C THR A 60 -7.55 -27.31 16.39
N GLU A 61 -8.55 -28.03 16.91
CA GLU A 61 -8.37 -28.80 18.16
C GLU A 61 -7.32 -29.90 18.00
N GLU A 62 -7.20 -30.47 16.79
CA GLU A 62 -6.27 -31.57 16.48
C GLU A 62 -4.87 -31.08 16.10
N ASP A 63 -4.74 -29.90 15.49
CA ASP A 63 -3.46 -29.27 15.14
C ASP A 63 -3.46 -27.78 15.50
N ASN A 64 -2.74 -27.48 16.58
CA ASN A 64 -2.46 -26.14 17.09
C ASN A 64 -0.97 -25.80 16.99
N SER A 65 -0.26 -26.47 16.10
CA SER A 65 1.16 -26.24 15.93
C SER A 65 1.42 -24.87 15.28
N ARG A 66 2.51 -24.23 15.70
CA ARG A 66 2.91 -22.92 15.17
C ARG A 66 3.25 -23.02 13.69
N ASN A 67 2.84 -22.01 12.92
CA ASN A 67 3.25 -21.83 11.52
C ASN A 67 4.78 -21.95 11.34
N LYS A 68 5.22 -22.81 10.41
CA LYS A 68 6.64 -23.11 10.13
C LYS A 68 7.18 -22.43 8.87
N SER A 69 6.37 -21.62 8.17
CA SER A 69 6.83 -20.88 6.99
C SER A 69 7.99 -19.95 7.35
N LYS A 70 8.94 -19.79 6.42
CA LYS A 70 10.13 -18.99 6.67
C LYS A 70 9.85 -17.53 6.33
N ARG A 71 10.17 -16.63 7.27
CA ARG A 71 10.09 -15.18 7.04
C ARG A 71 10.95 -14.69 5.88
N SER A 72 12.03 -15.40 5.54
CA SER A 72 12.88 -15.09 4.38
C SER A 72 12.10 -15.15 3.06
N ASP A 73 11.11 -16.04 2.98
CA ASP A 73 10.42 -16.37 1.74
C ASP A 73 9.30 -15.36 1.48
N ILE A 74 8.79 -14.72 2.54
CA ILE A 74 7.87 -13.57 2.48
C ILE A 74 8.55 -12.36 1.85
N ARG A 75 9.85 -12.15 2.10
CA ARG A 75 10.56 -10.95 1.66
C ARG A 75 10.50 -10.81 0.13
N VAL A 76 10.11 -9.63 -0.32
CA VAL A 76 10.11 -9.25 -1.73
C VAL A 76 11.38 -8.44 -1.99
N LYS A 77 12.18 -8.86 -2.97
CA LYS A 77 13.37 -8.11 -3.40
C LYS A 77 13.09 -7.17 -4.56
N ASP A 78 11.99 -7.40 -5.28
CA ASP A 78 11.56 -6.60 -6.41
C ASP A 78 10.47 -5.60 -5.98
N PHE A 79 10.92 -4.40 -5.64
CA PHE A 79 10.06 -3.28 -5.25
C PHE A 79 10.66 -1.96 -5.70
N GLU A 80 9.80 -0.97 -5.93
CA GLU A 80 10.22 0.39 -6.18
C GLU A 80 10.51 1.11 -4.86
N GLU A 81 11.64 1.80 -4.79
CA GLU A 81 12.02 2.67 -3.69
C GLU A 81 12.25 4.10 -4.21
N THR A 82 11.37 5.02 -3.83
CA THR A 82 11.54 6.46 -4.12
C THR A 82 12.04 7.18 -2.88
N LYS A 83 13.08 8.02 -3.01
CA LYS A 83 13.63 8.79 -1.88
C LYS A 83 12.73 9.96 -1.51
N LEU A 84 12.53 10.14 -0.21
CA LEU A 84 11.95 11.34 0.38
C LEU A 84 12.96 12.03 1.31
N LEU A 85 12.73 13.32 1.56
CA LEU A 85 13.51 14.13 2.48
C LEU A 85 12.99 13.99 3.91
N ASN A 86 13.85 14.15 4.91
CA ASN A 86 13.45 14.09 6.32
C ASN A 86 12.74 15.39 6.73
N PHE A 87 11.73 15.27 7.61
CA PHE A 87 10.97 16.41 8.09
C PHE A 87 11.74 17.29 9.09
N TYR A 88 12.72 16.73 9.78
CA TYR A 88 13.47 17.41 10.84
C TYR A 88 14.97 17.27 10.65
N ASN A 89 15.71 18.24 11.21
CA ASN A 89 17.13 18.13 11.50
C ASN A 89 17.42 18.77 12.88
N LEU A 90 18.70 18.93 13.23
CA LEU A 90 19.12 19.59 14.49
C LEU A 90 18.54 21.00 14.70
N GLY A 91 18.16 21.70 13.64
CA GLY A 91 17.59 23.06 13.68
C GLY A 91 16.07 23.11 13.68
N GLY A 92 15.38 21.97 13.66
CA GLY A 92 13.91 21.88 13.68
C GLY A 92 13.29 21.44 12.36
N ILE A 93 12.04 21.84 12.13
CA ILE A 93 11.22 21.42 10.99
C ILE A 93 11.76 22.02 9.68
N ARG A 94 11.77 21.19 8.63
CA ARG A 94 12.19 21.54 7.27
C ARG A 94 10.96 21.63 6.35
N PHE A 95 10.23 22.73 6.39
CA PHE A 95 9.00 22.92 5.58
C PHE A 95 9.21 22.73 4.07
N GLN A 96 10.36 23.17 3.53
CA GLN A 96 10.71 22.93 2.12
C GLN A 96 10.84 21.43 1.79
N ASN A 97 11.32 20.63 2.73
CA ASN A 97 11.40 19.17 2.55
C ASN A 97 10.00 18.56 2.50
N ILE A 98 9.07 19.06 3.33
CA ILE A 98 7.67 18.63 3.32
C ILE A 98 7.05 18.94 1.95
N ALA A 99 7.14 20.19 1.49
CA ALA A 99 6.59 20.59 0.18
C ALA A 99 7.20 19.80 -0.99
N ALA A 100 8.52 19.51 -0.94
CA ALA A 100 9.17 18.68 -1.95
C ALA A 100 8.67 17.22 -1.91
N ASN A 101 8.48 16.66 -0.72
CA ASN A 101 7.91 15.32 -0.57
C ASN A 101 6.48 15.25 -1.08
N ASP A 102 5.65 16.27 -0.79
CA ASP A 102 4.28 16.36 -1.29
C ASP A 102 4.24 16.34 -2.82
N ALA A 103 5.15 17.05 -3.48
CA ALA A 103 5.27 17.03 -4.94
C ALA A 103 5.64 15.64 -5.48
N VAL A 104 6.55 14.92 -4.82
CA VAL A 104 6.96 13.56 -5.21
C VAL A 104 5.82 12.56 -4.99
N ILE A 105 5.13 12.62 -3.85
CA ILE A 105 3.97 11.78 -3.53
C ILE A 105 2.84 12.05 -4.53
N THR A 106 2.54 13.32 -4.82
CA THR A 106 1.54 13.71 -5.83
C THR A 106 1.88 13.10 -7.19
N SER A 107 3.15 13.17 -7.61
CA SER A 107 3.60 12.56 -8.85
C SER A 107 3.34 11.05 -8.89
N LYS A 108 3.65 10.31 -7.80
CA LYS A 108 3.37 8.87 -7.72
C LYS A 108 1.87 8.57 -7.75
N ILE A 109 1.03 9.35 -7.06
CA ILE A 109 -0.43 9.18 -7.08
C ILE A 109 -0.97 9.40 -8.51
N ASN A 110 -0.51 10.44 -9.20
CA ASN A 110 -0.92 10.72 -10.57
C ASN A 110 -0.50 9.59 -11.53
N ALA A 111 0.72 9.07 -11.40
CA ALA A 111 1.17 7.92 -12.19
C ALA A 111 0.27 6.69 -11.98
N MET A 112 -0.12 6.40 -10.73
CA MET A 112 -1.08 5.32 -10.43
C MET A 112 -2.43 5.56 -11.12
N ILE A 113 -2.93 6.80 -11.11
CA ILE A 113 -4.19 7.18 -11.79
C ILE A 113 -4.08 6.99 -13.30
N GLU A 114 -2.97 7.40 -13.91
CA GLU A 114 -2.71 7.21 -15.34
C GLU A 114 -2.63 5.72 -15.72
N GLU A 115 -2.15 4.87 -14.81
CA GLU A 115 -2.15 3.40 -14.94
C GLU A 115 -3.53 2.76 -14.69
N GLY A 116 -4.58 3.56 -14.50
CA GLY A 116 -5.96 3.11 -14.31
C GLY A 116 -6.32 2.74 -12.87
N TRP A 117 -5.49 3.10 -11.89
CA TRP A 117 -5.80 2.90 -10.48
C TRP A 117 -6.61 4.06 -9.88
N GLU A 118 -7.64 3.73 -9.11
CA GLU A 118 -8.38 4.67 -8.29
C GLU A 118 -7.81 4.68 -6.87
N LEU A 119 -7.51 5.86 -6.33
CA LEU A 119 -7.16 6.00 -4.92
C LEU A 119 -8.41 5.79 -4.07
N ALA A 120 -8.50 4.63 -3.42
CA ALA A 120 -9.69 4.23 -2.67
C ALA A 120 -9.64 4.70 -1.21
N PHE A 121 -8.48 4.56 -0.56
CA PHE A 121 -8.31 4.90 0.85
C PHE A 121 -6.91 5.45 1.12
N VAL A 122 -6.82 6.33 2.11
CA VAL A 122 -5.55 6.79 2.68
C VAL A 122 -5.62 6.58 4.19
N THR A 123 -4.63 5.90 4.76
CA THR A 123 -4.53 5.71 6.21
C THR A 123 -3.12 6.05 6.67
N SER A 124 -3.03 6.83 7.74
CA SER A 124 -1.76 7.22 8.35
C SER A 124 -1.68 6.63 9.75
N ALA A 125 -0.49 6.14 10.09
CA ALA A 125 -0.14 5.66 11.42
C ALA A 125 1.16 6.32 11.86
N VAL A 126 1.29 6.49 13.17
CA VAL A 126 2.50 7.02 13.78
C VAL A 126 2.98 5.98 14.77
N GLU A 127 4.22 5.56 14.62
CA GLU A 127 4.95 4.93 15.70
C GLU A 127 5.67 6.07 16.43
N SER A 128 5.16 6.40 17.60
CA SER A 128 5.67 7.45 18.47
C SER A 128 6.32 6.80 19.68
N ASP A 129 7.57 7.18 19.94
CA ASP A 129 8.29 6.89 21.16
C ASP A 129 7.42 7.12 22.41
N SER A 130 7.39 6.11 23.29
CA SER A 130 6.69 6.14 24.57
C SER A 130 7.62 6.07 25.79
N GLY A 131 8.92 6.38 25.63
CA GLY A 131 9.92 6.28 26.70
C GLY A 131 10.87 7.48 26.73
N SER A 132 11.52 7.68 27.88
CA SER A 132 12.52 8.76 28.07
C SER A 132 13.84 8.53 27.31
N GLU A 133 14.00 7.39 26.64
CA GLU A 133 15.28 6.96 26.06
C GLU A 133 15.24 6.66 24.54
N ASP A 134 14.09 6.62 23.84
CA ASP A 134 14.11 6.27 22.41
C ASP A 134 14.26 7.47 21.46
N GLY A 135 13.51 8.55 21.49
CA GLY A 135 13.66 9.68 20.57
C GLY A 135 13.53 9.36 19.06
N LYS A 136 13.13 8.13 18.69
CA LYS A 136 12.86 7.72 17.31
C LYS A 136 11.37 7.68 17.07
N GLY A 137 10.98 7.90 15.83
CA GLY A 137 9.62 7.63 15.41
C GLY A 137 9.52 7.58 13.90
N ILE A 138 8.41 7.03 13.45
CA ILE A 138 8.13 6.80 12.05
C ILE A 138 6.68 7.17 11.78
N PHE A 139 6.48 8.05 10.79
CA PHE A 139 5.18 8.23 10.16
C PHE A 139 5.08 7.27 8.99
N ILE A 140 3.95 6.58 8.89
CA ILE A 140 3.66 5.66 7.81
C ILE A 140 2.31 6.05 7.22
N THR A 141 2.27 6.37 5.94
CA THR A 141 1.01 6.55 5.21
C THR A 141 0.86 5.47 4.16
N ARG A 142 -0.28 4.79 4.15
CA ARG A 142 -0.65 3.81 3.14
C ARG A 142 -1.73 4.39 2.25
N TYR A 143 -1.40 4.48 0.97
CA TYR A 143 -2.30 4.80 -0.12
C TYR A 143 -2.79 3.47 -0.71
N ILE A 144 -4.07 3.18 -0.53
CA ILE A 144 -4.70 1.95 -1.00
C ILE A 144 -5.43 2.28 -2.29
N PHE A 145 -4.93 1.72 -3.38
CA PHE A 145 -5.48 1.84 -4.70
C PHE A 145 -6.32 0.62 -5.05
N LYS A 146 -7.35 0.81 -5.87
CA LYS A 146 -8.15 -0.27 -6.46
C LYS A 146 -8.31 -0.05 -7.96
N ARG A 147 -8.51 -1.11 -8.72
CA ARG A 147 -8.98 -1.04 -10.11
C ARG A 147 -9.75 -2.29 -10.49
N ASN A 148 -10.50 -2.23 -11.58
CA ASN A 148 -11.08 -3.43 -12.17
C ASN A 148 -9.94 -4.27 -12.76
N LYS A 149 -9.90 -5.54 -12.37
CA LYS A 149 -9.07 -6.58 -12.94
C LYS A 149 -9.62 -6.90 -14.32
N ASN A 150 -8.81 -6.64 -15.33
CA ASN A 150 -9.12 -6.96 -16.72
C ASN A 150 -9.06 -8.48 -16.96
#